data_AF-A0A2C6DE11-F1
#
_entry.id   AF-A0A2C6DE11-F1
#
_cell.length_a   1.000
_cell.length_b   1.000
_cell.length_c   1.000
_cell.angle_alpha   90.00
_cell.angle_beta   90.00
_cell.angle_gamma   90.00
#
_symmetry.space_group_name_H-M   'P 1'
#
loop_
_entity.id
_entity.type
_entity.pdbx_description
1 polymer ?
#
loop_
_entity_poly.entity_id
_entity_poly.type
_entity_poly.pdbx_seq_one_letter_code
_entity_poly.pdbx_strand_id
1 'polypeptide(L)'
;MTTESQIAARILSDQEVEAYDLDSLPVQASIDLNNLYDLPPELREPVLISMAEQSGDLACMLALTDLYLIEKDQPELAKPWLDKMLAQDYLPAYASEAQMYMFGKYYQQDLDKAITLFERLAERYIAAEDYQQYAAPLAFCYLSLAQIYQAQQNIAMMMMHYFNALQLSDSETADHLANMFHPEIDVDPASKSLLVVLHCVFLTLAADFIHQRCDAVDDDQQRNIMLLNYVAKKGETLETIASYELTAKQSQQADALVKAWHDGDHQLLIEAAMEYVNGAS
;
A
#
# COMPACT_ATOMS: atom_id res chain seq x y z
N MET A 1 14.40 -18.53 -38.65
CA MET A 1 15.74 -18.60 -38.04
C MET A 1 16.06 -17.21 -37.54
N THR A 2 16.34 -17.14 -36.24
CA THR A 2 16.96 -16.07 -35.44
C THR A 2 18.21 -15.49 -36.14
N THR A 3 18.64 -14.25 -35.90
CA THR A 3 19.32 -13.73 -34.68
C THR A 3 19.41 -12.20 -34.75
N GLU A 4 18.97 -11.45 -33.74
CA GLU A 4 19.72 -10.89 -32.59
C GLU A 4 19.86 -9.36 -32.69
N SER A 5 19.10 -8.67 -31.84
CA SER A 5 19.22 -7.24 -31.57
C SER A 5 20.33 -7.04 -30.53
N GLN A 6 21.48 -6.52 -30.95
CA GLN A 6 22.55 -6.09 -30.07
C GLN A 6 22.38 -4.60 -29.76
N ILE A 7 21.78 -4.28 -28.62
CA ILE A 7 21.97 -2.97 -27.99
C ILE A 7 23.26 -3.09 -27.18
N ALA A 8 24.37 -2.72 -27.80
CA ALA A 8 25.66 -2.63 -27.11
C ALA A 8 25.60 -1.45 -26.14
N ALA A 9 25.76 -1.73 -24.85
CA ALA A 9 26.11 -0.73 -23.85
C ALA A 9 27.40 -0.04 -24.31
N ARG A 10 27.30 1.22 -24.71
CA ARG A 10 28.46 2.05 -25.06
C ARG A 10 29.08 2.52 -23.75
N ILE A 11 30.12 1.83 -23.31
CA ILE A 11 31.02 2.33 -22.26
C ILE A 11 31.73 3.55 -22.85
N LEU A 12 31.49 4.73 -22.28
CA LEU A 12 32.21 5.95 -22.64
C LEU A 12 33.68 5.77 -22.24
N SER A 13 34.58 6.15 -23.13
CA SER A 13 36.02 6.10 -22.87
C SER A 13 36.44 7.17 -21.85
N ASP A 14 37.56 6.96 -21.14
CA ASP A 14 38.09 7.93 -20.16
C ASP A 14 38.29 9.34 -20.76
N GLN A 15 38.52 9.44 -22.07
CA GLN A 15 38.61 10.71 -22.80
C GLN A 15 37.25 11.38 -23.09
N GLU A 16 36.15 10.63 -23.14
CA GLU A 16 34.78 11.17 -23.27
C GLU A 16 34.23 11.63 -21.91
N VAL A 17 34.75 11.10 -20.80
CA VAL A 17 34.44 11.53 -19.42
C VAL A 17 35.17 12.84 -19.07
N GLU A 18 36.43 13.00 -19.48
CA GLU A 18 37.21 14.24 -19.26
C GLU A 18 36.72 15.45 -20.09
N ALA A 19 35.88 15.23 -21.12
CA ALA A 19 35.28 16.32 -21.91
C ALA A 19 34.04 16.96 -21.24
N TYR A 20 33.50 16.34 -20.18
CA TYR A 20 32.52 16.96 -19.31
C TYR A 20 33.25 17.75 -18.23
N ASP A 21 33.57 19.01 -18.55
CA ASP A 21 34.12 19.95 -17.59
C ASP A 21 33.06 20.31 -16.54
N LEU A 22 33.01 19.51 -15.47
CA LEU A 22 32.14 19.68 -14.30
C LEU A 22 32.35 21.04 -13.61
N ASP A 23 33.46 21.74 -13.88
CA ASP A 23 33.77 23.07 -13.35
C ASP A 23 33.22 24.22 -14.24
N SER A 24 32.71 23.90 -15.43
CA SER A 24 32.11 24.88 -16.37
C SER A 24 30.58 24.96 -16.32
N LEU A 25 29.95 24.20 -15.41
CA LEU A 25 28.54 24.41 -15.09
C LEU A 25 28.36 25.80 -14.44
N PRO A 26 27.35 26.58 -14.86
CA PRO A 26 27.14 27.92 -14.32
C PRO A 26 27.00 27.85 -12.80
N VAL A 27 27.93 28.53 -12.12
CA VAL A 27 27.96 28.75 -10.68
C VAL A 27 26.75 29.60 -10.28
N GLN A 28 25.57 29.00 -10.25
CA GLN A 28 24.33 29.47 -9.62
C GLN A 28 23.20 28.42 -9.70
N ALA A 29 23.48 27.21 -9.26
CA ALA A 29 22.50 26.37 -8.58
C ALA A 29 23.31 25.38 -7.75
N SER A 30 23.37 25.57 -6.44
CA SER A 30 23.71 24.47 -5.56
C SER A 30 22.63 23.40 -5.79
N ILE A 31 22.91 22.42 -6.64
CA ILE A 31 22.07 21.23 -6.73
C ILE A 31 22.12 20.63 -5.34
N ASP A 32 21.01 20.72 -4.63
CA ASP A 32 20.86 20.11 -3.33
C ASP A 32 20.78 18.60 -3.57
N LEU A 33 21.93 17.91 -3.47
CA LEU A 33 22.01 16.45 -3.59
C LEU A 33 21.16 15.74 -2.52
N ASN A 34 20.57 16.47 -1.56
CA ASN A 34 19.60 15.94 -0.62
C ASN A 34 18.22 15.65 -1.25
N ASN A 35 17.93 16.14 -2.47
CA ASN A 35 16.69 15.82 -3.19
C ASN A 35 16.96 15.27 -4.60
N LEU A 36 17.09 13.95 -4.69
CA LEU A 36 17.42 13.23 -5.93
C LEU A 36 16.40 13.43 -7.07
N TYR A 37 15.18 13.85 -6.76
CA TYR A 37 14.13 14.14 -7.74
C TYR A 37 14.29 15.51 -8.45
N ASP A 38 15.10 16.43 -7.89
CA ASP A 38 15.37 17.74 -8.48
C ASP A 38 16.46 17.70 -9.57
N LEU A 39 17.06 16.53 -9.80
CA LEU A 39 18.02 16.34 -10.89
C LEU A 39 17.31 16.49 -12.25
N PRO A 40 17.96 17.17 -13.22
CA PRO A 40 17.49 17.18 -14.61
C PRO A 40 17.28 15.75 -15.12
N PRO A 41 16.19 15.48 -15.86
CA PRO A 41 15.86 14.12 -16.30
C PRO A 41 16.98 13.42 -17.05
N GLU A 42 17.81 14.16 -17.81
CA GLU A 42 18.92 13.57 -18.56
C GLU A 42 20.10 13.13 -17.69
N LEU A 43 20.24 13.73 -16.50
CA LEU A 43 21.33 13.45 -15.56
C LEU A 43 20.93 12.47 -14.45
N ARG A 44 19.63 12.27 -14.23
CA ARG A 44 19.12 11.48 -13.09
C ARG A 44 19.64 10.05 -13.09
N GLU A 45 19.48 9.32 -14.20
CA GLU A 45 19.96 7.94 -14.32
C GLU A 45 21.48 7.81 -14.11
N PRO A 46 22.36 8.50 -14.88
CA PRO A 46 23.80 8.30 -14.75
C PRO A 46 24.34 8.72 -13.37
N VAL A 47 23.77 9.77 -12.75
CA VAL A 47 24.14 10.19 -11.40
C VAL A 47 23.74 9.13 -10.38
N LEU A 48 22.50 8.63 -10.46
CA LEU A 48 22.02 7.61 -9.54
C LEU A 48 22.77 6.29 -9.68
N ILE A 49 23.11 5.84 -10.90
CA ILE A 49 23.95 4.64 -11.13
C ILE A 49 25.30 4.84 -10.46
N SER A 50 25.98 5.96 -10.75
CA SER A 50 27.29 6.27 -10.19
C SER A 50 27.27 6.24 -8.66
N MET A 51 26.27 6.88 -8.05
CA MET A 51 26.10 6.87 -6.59
C MET A 51 25.84 5.46 -6.06
N ALA A 52 24.86 4.75 -6.61
CA ALA A 52 24.48 3.41 -6.17
C ALA A 52 25.65 2.40 -6.27
N GLU A 53 26.48 2.49 -7.31
CA GLU A 53 27.63 1.59 -7.49
C GLU A 53 28.81 1.93 -6.58
N GLN A 54 29.08 3.22 -6.34
CA GLN A 54 30.23 3.65 -5.56
C GLN A 54 30.00 3.56 -4.06
N SER A 55 28.81 3.96 -3.58
CA SER A 55 28.51 4.02 -2.15
C SER A 55 27.72 2.81 -1.65
N GLY A 56 27.07 2.06 -2.55
CA GLY A 56 26.13 1.02 -2.15
C GLY A 56 24.86 1.58 -1.48
N ASP A 57 24.56 2.87 -1.66
CA ASP A 57 23.44 3.55 -1.02
C ASP A 57 22.09 2.98 -1.49
N LEU A 58 21.35 2.40 -0.55
CA LEU A 58 20.04 1.78 -0.75
C LEU A 58 18.98 2.79 -1.21
N ALA A 59 19.06 4.06 -0.78
CA ALA A 59 18.14 5.09 -1.22
C ALA A 59 18.36 5.43 -2.70
N CYS A 60 19.62 5.45 -3.16
CA CYS A 60 19.94 5.62 -4.58
C CYS A 60 19.47 4.41 -5.41
N MET A 61 19.64 3.19 -4.91
CA MET A 61 19.13 1.98 -5.56
C MET A 61 17.59 1.97 -5.65
N LEU A 62 16.89 2.46 -4.63
CA LEU A 62 15.44 2.60 -4.65
C LEU A 62 15.00 3.67 -5.66
N ALA A 63 15.66 4.83 -5.68
CA ALA A 63 15.37 5.88 -6.66
C ALA A 63 15.62 5.41 -8.11
N LEU A 64 16.65 4.59 -8.36
CA LEU A 64 16.84 3.92 -9.65
C LEU A 64 15.71 2.96 -9.99
N THR A 65 15.27 2.19 -9.01
CA THR A 65 14.16 1.25 -9.16
C THR A 65 12.89 2.00 -9.55
N ASP A 66 12.56 3.10 -8.88
CA ASP A 66 11.40 3.93 -9.21
C ASP A 66 11.52 4.56 -10.61
N LEU A 67 12.70 5.09 -10.96
CA LEU A 67 12.98 5.62 -12.28
C LEU A 67 12.70 4.57 -13.37
N TYR A 68 13.16 3.34 -13.16
CA TYR A 68 12.95 2.25 -14.12
C TYR A 68 11.51 1.75 -14.16
N LEU A 69 10.83 1.61 -13.02
CA LEU A 69 9.47 1.08 -12.97
C LEU A 69 8.41 2.10 -13.40
N ILE A 70 8.54 3.35 -12.99
CA ILE A 70 7.48 4.36 -13.10
C ILE A 70 7.72 5.27 -14.31
N GLU A 71 8.93 5.84 -14.41
CA GLU A 71 9.19 6.87 -15.43
C GLU A 71 9.54 6.28 -16.79
N LYS A 72 10.35 5.22 -16.80
CA LYS A 72 10.87 4.62 -18.03
C LYS A 72 10.10 3.38 -18.50
N ASP A 73 9.32 2.77 -17.61
CA ASP A 73 8.62 1.50 -17.85
C ASP A 73 9.58 0.39 -18.37
N GLN A 74 10.79 0.33 -17.77
CA GLN A 74 11.89 -0.61 -18.06
C GLN A 74 12.20 -1.49 -16.83
N PRO A 75 11.26 -2.33 -16.39
CA PRO A 75 11.37 -3.08 -15.14
C PRO A 75 12.53 -4.07 -15.07
N GLU A 76 13.01 -4.57 -16.21
CA GLU A 76 14.13 -5.49 -16.29
C GLU A 76 15.42 -4.83 -15.78
N LEU A 77 15.53 -3.51 -15.88
CA LEU A 77 16.65 -2.73 -15.37
C LEU A 77 16.54 -2.48 -13.85
N ALA A 78 15.34 -2.57 -13.27
CA ALA A 78 15.13 -2.45 -11.84
C ALA A 78 15.58 -3.71 -11.06
N LYS A 79 15.48 -4.89 -11.69
CA LYS A 79 15.72 -6.19 -11.03
C LYS A 79 17.09 -6.30 -10.34
N PRO A 80 18.22 -5.97 -11.00
CA PRO A 80 19.52 -6.08 -10.34
C PRO A 80 19.66 -5.18 -9.10
N TRP A 81 18.95 -4.05 -9.06
CA TRP A 81 18.95 -3.13 -7.91
C TRP A 81 18.07 -3.67 -6.79
N LEU A 82 16.88 -4.19 -7.10
CA LEU A 82 16.02 -4.89 -6.15
C LEU A 82 16.75 -6.08 -5.51
N ASP A 83 17.45 -6.90 -6.30
CA ASP A 83 18.23 -8.04 -5.78
C ASP A 83 19.33 -7.59 -4.80
N LYS A 84 20.05 -6.51 -5.12
CA LYS A 84 21.08 -5.94 -4.23
C LYS A 84 20.47 -5.41 -2.92
N MET A 85 19.30 -4.79 -2.98
CA MET A 85 18.60 -4.26 -1.82
C MET A 85 18.03 -5.39 -0.94
N LEU A 86 17.44 -6.43 -1.54
CA LEU A 86 16.94 -7.61 -0.83
C LEU A 86 18.06 -8.40 -0.15
N ALA A 87 19.23 -8.51 -0.79
CA ALA A 87 20.41 -9.14 -0.17
C ALA A 87 20.88 -8.42 1.10
N GLN A 88 20.54 -7.13 1.25
CA GLN A 88 20.83 -6.30 2.42
C GLN A 88 19.62 -6.14 3.34
N ASP A 89 18.56 -6.91 3.12
CA ASP A 89 17.32 -6.87 3.90
C ASP A 89 16.59 -5.52 3.90
N TYR A 90 16.74 -4.75 2.83
CA TYR A 90 16.12 -3.43 2.71
C TYR A 90 14.61 -3.56 2.44
N LEU A 91 13.80 -3.18 3.44
CA LEU A 91 12.35 -3.42 3.47
C LEU A 91 11.58 -2.93 2.22
N PRO A 92 11.83 -1.72 1.68
CA PRO A 92 11.13 -1.24 0.49
C PRO A 92 11.27 -2.17 -0.73
N ALA A 93 12.40 -2.86 -0.89
CA ALA A 93 12.62 -3.74 -2.02
C ALA A 93 11.70 -4.98 -1.99
N TYR A 94 11.30 -5.45 -0.81
CA TYR A 94 10.32 -6.54 -0.69
C TYR A 94 8.97 -6.12 -1.27
N ALA A 95 8.49 -4.93 -0.93
CA ALA A 95 7.20 -4.42 -1.40
C ALA A 95 7.22 -4.22 -2.92
N SER A 96 8.26 -3.58 -3.45
CA SER A 96 8.41 -3.36 -4.89
C SER A 96 8.46 -4.68 -5.66
N GLU A 97 9.27 -5.65 -5.23
CA GLU A 97 9.36 -6.94 -5.93
C GLU A 97 8.06 -7.76 -5.80
N ALA A 98 7.39 -7.72 -4.65
CA ALA A 98 6.10 -8.40 -4.46
C ALA A 98 5.02 -7.86 -5.39
N GLN A 99 4.91 -6.53 -5.52
CA GLN A 99 3.99 -5.87 -6.45
C GLN A 99 4.27 -6.26 -7.91
N MET A 100 5.55 -6.37 -8.31
CA MET A 100 5.90 -6.80 -9.65
C MET A 100 5.37 -8.20 -9.97
N TYR A 101 5.48 -9.14 -9.04
CA TYR A 101 4.91 -10.49 -9.19
C TYR A 101 3.39 -10.50 -9.09
N MET A 102 2.80 -9.67 -8.24
CA MET A 102 1.35 -9.58 -8.03
C MET A 102 0.62 -9.10 -9.29
N PHE A 103 1.10 -8.02 -9.93
CA PHE A 103 0.44 -7.45 -11.10
C PHE A 103 0.83 -8.11 -12.42
N GLY A 104 1.95 -8.83 -12.46
CA GLY A 104 2.42 -9.50 -13.67
C GLY A 104 2.73 -8.55 -14.84
N LYS A 105 2.86 -7.25 -14.58
CA LYS A 105 3.14 -6.23 -15.60
C LYS A 105 4.56 -6.39 -16.18
N TYR A 106 5.44 -7.02 -15.42
CA TYR A 106 6.89 -6.94 -15.61
C TYR A 106 7.60 -8.29 -15.49
N TYR A 107 7.11 -9.14 -14.58
CA TYR A 107 7.36 -10.58 -14.58
C TYR A 107 6.10 -11.31 -15.00
N GLN A 108 6.23 -12.59 -15.37
CA GLN A 108 5.04 -13.44 -15.37
C GLN A 108 4.42 -13.38 -13.97
N GLN A 109 3.11 -13.13 -13.91
CA GLN A 109 2.38 -13.08 -12.65
C GLN A 109 2.65 -14.35 -11.84
N ASP A 110 3.03 -14.17 -10.58
CA ASP A 110 3.40 -15.26 -9.67
C ASP A 110 2.91 -14.90 -8.26
N LEU A 111 1.64 -15.20 -8.01
CA LEU A 111 0.96 -14.83 -6.76
C LEU A 111 1.60 -15.50 -5.54
N ASP A 112 2.15 -16.71 -5.69
CA ASP A 112 2.80 -17.44 -4.59
C ASP A 112 4.12 -16.75 -4.18
N LYS A 113 4.89 -16.25 -5.15
CA LYS A 113 6.05 -15.41 -4.85
C LYS A 113 5.68 -14.07 -4.23
N ALA A 114 4.62 -13.43 -4.72
CA ALA A 114 4.13 -12.18 -4.13
C ALA A 114 3.72 -12.39 -2.67
N ILE A 115 2.97 -13.45 -2.36
CA ILE A 115 2.61 -13.85 -0.99
C ILE A 115 3.87 -14.01 -0.14
N THR A 116 4.83 -14.82 -0.59
CA THR A 116 6.07 -15.08 0.15
C THR A 116 6.83 -13.78 0.49
N LEU A 117 6.88 -12.83 -0.44
CA LEU A 117 7.57 -11.56 -0.22
C LEU A 117 6.79 -10.64 0.74
N PHE A 118 5.47 -10.54 0.60
CA PHE A 118 4.64 -9.75 1.52
C PHE A 118 4.62 -10.34 2.94
N GLU A 119 4.56 -11.66 3.09
CA GLU A 119 4.63 -12.33 4.39
C GLU A 119 5.98 -12.05 5.07
N ARG A 120 7.08 -12.20 4.33
CA ARG A 120 8.43 -11.86 4.85
C ARG A 120 8.58 -10.41 5.25
N LEU A 121 7.94 -9.49 4.53
CA LEU A 121 7.95 -8.07 4.84
C LEU A 121 7.12 -7.80 6.11
N ALA A 122 5.92 -8.37 6.21
CA ALA A 122 5.07 -8.28 7.38
C ALA A 122 5.76 -8.82 8.64
N GLU A 123 6.42 -9.98 8.54
CA GLU A 123 7.22 -10.57 9.63
C GLU A 123 8.29 -9.60 10.15
N ARG A 124 8.96 -8.88 9.26
CA ARG A 124 9.99 -7.89 9.63
C ARG A 124 9.41 -6.67 10.33
N TYR A 125 8.28 -6.17 9.86
CA TYR A 125 7.58 -5.07 10.53
C TYR A 125 7.07 -5.47 11.91
N ILE A 126 6.56 -6.70 12.07
CA ILE A 126 6.09 -7.21 13.36
C ILE A 126 7.27 -7.44 14.33
N ALA A 127 8.42 -7.90 13.83
CA ALA A 127 9.60 -8.17 14.65
C ALA A 127 10.37 -6.90 15.04
N ALA A 128 10.06 -5.74 14.45
CA ALA A 128 10.73 -4.49 14.77
C ALA A 128 10.41 -4.01 16.20
N GLU A 129 11.41 -3.48 16.90
CA GLU A 129 11.25 -2.97 18.27
C GLU A 129 10.21 -1.85 18.37
N ASP A 130 10.06 -1.05 17.30
CA ASP A 130 9.05 0.01 17.17
C ASP A 130 7.98 -0.36 16.13
N TYR A 131 7.24 -1.44 16.42
CA TYR A 131 6.19 -1.93 15.51
C TYR A 131 5.11 -0.86 15.20
N GLN A 132 4.89 0.10 16.11
CA GLN A 132 3.89 1.15 15.93
C GLN A 132 4.26 2.08 14.78
N GLN A 133 5.54 2.37 14.57
CA GLN A 133 6.03 3.12 13.42
C GLN A 133 5.69 2.42 12.08
N TYR A 134 5.53 1.10 12.10
CA TYR A 134 5.27 0.28 10.92
C TYR A 134 3.79 -0.09 10.72
N ALA A 135 2.86 0.51 11.48
CA ALA A 135 1.44 0.19 11.35
C ALA A 135 0.91 0.38 9.91
N ALA A 136 1.23 1.50 9.26
CA ALA A 136 0.78 1.76 7.89
C ALA A 136 1.45 0.83 6.84
N PRO A 137 2.78 0.64 6.81
CA PRO A 137 3.42 -0.34 5.93
C PRO A 137 2.95 -1.78 6.17
N LEU A 138 2.68 -2.17 7.42
CA LEU A 138 2.16 -3.50 7.75
C LEU A 138 0.70 -3.67 7.27
N ALA A 139 -0.13 -2.65 7.42
CA ALA A 139 -1.49 -2.65 6.87
C ALA A 139 -1.47 -2.81 5.36
N PHE A 140 -0.56 -2.12 4.67
CA PHE A 140 -0.35 -2.28 3.23
C PHE A 140 0.03 -3.73 2.84
N CYS A 141 0.89 -4.40 3.62
CA CYS A 141 1.23 -5.81 3.39
C CYS A 141 -0.01 -6.71 3.50
N TYR A 142 -0.80 -6.52 4.57
CA TYR A 142 -2.01 -7.30 4.79
C TYR A 142 -3.09 -7.02 3.74
N LEU A 143 -3.30 -5.77 3.33
CA LEU A 143 -4.23 -5.43 2.27
C LEU A 143 -3.82 -6.10 0.94
N SER A 144 -2.52 -6.08 0.63
CA SER A 144 -1.99 -6.75 -0.57
C SER A 144 -2.18 -8.26 -0.52
N LEU A 145 -1.93 -8.90 0.63
CA LEU A 145 -2.19 -10.32 0.85
C LEU A 145 -3.69 -10.64 0.71
N ALA A 146 -4.57 -9.83 1.30
CA ALA A 146 -6.01 -10.00 1.19
C ALA A 146 -6.48 -9.96 -0.27
N GLN A 147 -5.97 -9.01 -1.07
CA GLN A 147 -6.26 -8.89 -2.50
C GLN A 147 -5.77 -10.11 -3.30
N ILE A 148 -4.58 -10.64 -2.98
CA ILE A 148 -4.06 -11.85 -3.63
C ILE A 148 -4.95 -13.05 -3.30
N TYR A 149 -5.29 -13.26 -2.03
CA TYR A 149 -6.15 -14.37 -1.63
C TYR A 149 -7.59 -14.23 -2.15
N GLN A 150 -8.08 -13.01 -2.33
CA GLN A 150 -9.33 -12.74 -3.02
C GLN A 150 -9.27 -13.21 -4.48
N ALA A 151 -8.19 -12.90 -5.20
CA ALA A 151 -8.00 -13.37 -6.59
C ALA A 151 -7.91 -14.90 -6.68
N GLN A 152 -7.37 -15.55 -5.65
CA GLN A 152 -7.33 -17.01 -5.52
C GLN A 152 -8.64 -17.63 -4.99
N GLN A 153 -9.65 -16.82 -4.67
CA GLN A 153 -10.90 -17.25 -4.03
C GLN A 153 -10.70 -17.97 -2.68
N ASN A 154 -9.59 -17.69 -2.00
CA ASN A 154 -9.33 -18.20 -0.65
C ASN A 154 -9.93 -17.24 0.38
N ILE A 155 -11.22 -17.41 0.61
CA ILE A 155 -12.04 -16.54 1.47
C ILE A 155 -11.47 -16.46 2.90
N ALA A 156 -11.02 -17.58 3.46
CA ALA A 156 -10.53 -17.61 4.85
C ALA A 156 -9.28 -16.74 5.02
N MET A 157 -8.29 -16.88 4.13
CA MET A 157 -7.06 -16.08 4.17
C MET A 157 -7.32 -14.62 3.80
N MET A 158 -8.20 -14.38 2.83
CA MET A 158 -8.65 -13.04 2.45
C MET A 158 -9.22 -12.29 3.67
N MET A 159 -10.20 -12.88 4.37
CA MET A 159 -10.83 -12.25 5.54
C MET A 159 -9.83 -12.06 6.69
N MET A 160 -8.97 -13.05 6.94
CA MET A 160 -7.94 -12.96 7.98
C MET A 160 -7.02 -11.76 7.74
N HIS A 161 -6.53 -11.57 6.52
CA HIS A 161 -5.66 -10.45 6.20
C HIS A 161 -6.38 -9.10 6.20
N TYR A 162 -7.63 -9.02 5.72
CA TYR A 162 -8.43 -7.80 5.86
C TYR A 162 -8.59 -7.40 7.33
N PHE A 163 -8.90 -8.34 8.23
CA PHE A 163 -9.03 -8.00 9.65
C PHE A 163 -7.70 -7.65 10.30
N ASN A 164 -6.59 -8.26 9.91
CA ASN A 164 -5.27 -7.84 10.39
C ASN A 164 -4.93 -6.41 9.96
N ALA A 165 -5.26 -6.02 8.72
CA ALA A 165 -5.09 -4.64 8.26
C ALA A 165 -6.04 -3.68 9.00
N LEU A 166 -7.30 -4.09 9.25
CA LEU A 166 -8.29 -3.29 9.95
C LEU A 166 -7.86 -2.98 11.39
N GLN A 167 -7.22 -3.93 12.07
CA GLN A 167 -6.67 -3.75 13.43
C GLN A 167 -5.55 -2.71 13.51
N LEU A 168 -4.96 -2.32 12.38
CA LEU A 168 -3.94 -1.28 12.28
C LEU A 168 -4.56 0.11 12.00
N SER A 169 -5.88 0.25 12.19
CA SER A 169 -6.65 1.47 11.94
C SER A 169 -6.50 2.00 10.51
N ASP A 170 -6.46 1.08 9.53
CA ASP A 170 -6.35 1.44 8.13
C ASP A 170 -7.73 1.76 7.53
N SER A 171 -7.96 3.04 7.20
CA SER A 171 -9.24 3.51 6.66
C SER A 171 -9.55 2.94 5.28
N GLU A 172 -8.51 2.69 4.47
CA GLU A 172 -8.68 2.09 3.14
C GLU A 172 -9.21 0.65 3.23
N THR A 173 -8.70 -0.12 4.18
CA THR A 173 -9.21 -1.46 4.50
C THR A 173 -10.65 -1.43 4.97
N ALA A 174 -11.01 -0.49 5.85
CA ALA A 174 -12.38 -0.32 6.29
C ALA A 174 -13.32 0.00 5.10
N ASP A 175 -12.89 0.85 4.16
CA ASP A 175 -13.65 1.14 2.93
C ASP A 175 -13.78 -0.08 2.01
N HIS A 176 -12.72 -0.88 1.86
CA HIS A 176 -12.78 -2.13 1.09
C HIS A 176 -13.78 -3.11 1.71
N LEU A 177 -13.77 -3.28 3.02
CA LEU A 177 -14.73 -4.13 3.73
C LEU A 177 -16.15 -3.58 3.63
N ALA A 178 -16.36 -2.26 3.74
CA ALA A 178 -17.67 -1.66 3.51
C ALA A 178 -18.21 -2.04 2.13
N ASN A 179 -17.41 -1.86 1.08
CA ASN A 179 -17.80 -2.26 -0.28
C ASN A 179 -18.05 -3.77 -0.42
N MET A 180 -17.25 -4.62 0.23
CA MET A 180 -17.45 -6.07 0.24
C MET A 180 -18.79 -6.49 0.87
N PHE A 181 -19.27 -5.75 1.87
CA PHE A 181 -20.54 -6.01 2.53
C PHE A 181 -21.67 -5.08 2.04
N HIS A 182 -21.55 -4.52 0.83
CA HIS A 182 -22.58 -3.64 0.28
C HIS A 182 -23.94 -4.36 0.17
N PRO A 183 -25.06 -3.76 0.62
CA PRO A 183 -26.38 -4.40 0.64
C PRO A 183 -26.97 -4.81 -0.70
N GLU A 184 -26.38 -4.37 -1.81
CA GLU A 184 -26.81 -4.71 -3.17
C GLU A 184 -26.17 -6.01 -3.70
N ILE A 185 -25.23 -6.58 -2.95
CA ILE A 185 -24.53 -7.81 -3.36
C ILE A 185 -25.45 -9.04 -3.25
N ASP A 186 -26.42 -9.04 -2.33
CA ASP A 186 -27.37 -10.12 -2.13
C ASP A 186 -28.83 -9.62 -2.23
N VAL A 187 -29.68 -10.43 -2.85
CA VAL A 187 -31.12 -10.19 -3.01
C VAL A 187 -31.95 -10.82 -1.88
N ASP A 188 -31.38 -11.74 -1.09
CA ASP A 188 -32.07 -12.33 0.06
C ASP A 188 -32.32 -11.29 1.17
N PRO A 189 -33.56 -11.11 1.65
CA PRO A 189 -33.87 -10.10 2.65
C PRO A 189 -33.18 -10.30 4.02
N ALA A 190 -32.91 -11.54 4.43
CA ALA A 190 -32.26 -11.81 5.70
C ALA A 190 -30.76 -11.50 5.62
N SER A 191 -30.10 -11.97 4.55
CA SER A 191 -28.72 -11.58 4.21
C SER A 191 -28.58 -10.06 4.09
N LYS A 192 -29.51 -9.40 3.41
CA LYS A 192 -29.51 -7.95 3.21
C LYS A 192 -29.57 -7.19 4.54
N SER A 193 -30.31 -7.69 5.53
CA SER A 193 -30.34 -7.07 6.86
C SER A 193 -28.97 -7.11 7.55
N LEU A 194 -28.23 -8.21 7.43
CA LEU A 194 -26.89 -8.34 8.00
C LEU A 194 -25.87 -7.49 7.24
N LEU A 195 -25.93 -7.50 5.90
CA LEU A 195 -25.09 -6.67 5.03
C LEU A 195 -25.23 -5.18 5.36
N VAL A 196 -26.46 -4.68 5.52
CA VAL A 196 -26.70 -3.28 5.91
C VAL A 196 -26.00 -2.93 7.21
N VAL A 197 -26.07 -3.79 8.23
CA VAL A 197 -25.39 -3.57 9.51
C VAL A 197 -23.88 -3.54 9.32
N LEU A 198 -23.30 -4.55 8.66
CA LEU A 198 -21.85 -4.64 8.43
C LEU A 198 -21.34 -3.46 7.60
N HIS A 199 -22.04 -3.07 6.55
CA HIS A 199 -21.71 -1.91 5.73
C HIS A 199 -21.65 -0.62 6.56
N CYS A 200 -22.66 -0.37 7.40
CA CYS A 200 -22.69 0.80 8.28
C CYS A 200 -21.52 0.78 9.29
N VAL A 201 -21.20 -0.39 9.85
CA VAL A 201 -20.08 -0.55 10.79
C VAL A 201 -18.76 -0.18 10.11
N PHE A 202 -18.48 -0.75 8.93
CA PHE A 202 -17.22 -0.49 8.23
C PHE A 202 -17.08 0.94 7.73
N LEU A 203 -18.16 1.57 7.23
CA LEU A 203 -18.13 3.00 6.89
C LEU A 203 -17.84 3.87 8.12
N THR A 204 -18.44 3.53 9.27
CA THR A 204 -18.21 4.26 10.53
C THR A 204 -16.76 4.13 10.98
N LEU A 205 -16.21 2.91 10.98
CA LEU A 205 -14.80 2.66 11.30
C LEU A 205 -13.86 3.40 10.34
N ALA A 206 -14.17 3.44 9.03
CA ALA A 206 -13.37 4.19 8.05
C ALA A 206 -13.29 5.68 8.42
N ALA A 207 -14.41 6.30 8.79
CA ALA A 207 -14.44 7.70 9.23
C ALA A 207 -13.67 7.90 10.57
N ASP A 208 -13.85 6.99 11.53
CA ASP A 208 -13.19 7.06 12.83
C ASP A 208 -11.66 6.94 12.70
N PHE A 209 -11.16 6.08 11.82
CA PHE A 209 -9.73 5.91 11.59
C PHE A 209 -9.08 7.15 10.97
N ILE A 210 -9.77 7.84 10.05
CA ILE A 210 -9.27 9.13 9.53
C ILE A 210 -9.19 10.16 10.67
N HIS A 211 -10.19 10.19 11.55
CA HIS A 211 -10.20 11.09 12.70
C HIS A 211 -9.04 10.80 13.67
N GLN A 212 -8.82 9.53 14.04
CA GLN A 212 -7.71 9.12 14.91
C GLN A 212 -6.34 9.54 14.34
N ARG A 213 -6.16 9.45 13.02
CA ARG A 213 -4.92 9.90 12.37
C ARG A 213 -4.72 11.41 12.42
N CYS A 214 -5.79 12.21 12.47
CA CYS A 214 -5.67 13.66 12.62
C CYS A 214 -4.99 14.03 13.95
N ASP A 215 -5.29 13.30 15.02
CA ASP A 215 -4.73 13.55 16.36
C ASP A 215 -3.24 13.24 16.44
N ALA A 216 -2.72 12.39 15.54
CA ALA A 216 -1.32 11.97 15.49
C ALA A 216 -0.43 12.85 14.61
N VAL A 217 -0.98 13.81 13.87
CA VAL A 217 -0.20 14.70 12.98
C VAL A 217 0.21 15.95 13.74
N ASP A 218 1.52 16.21 13.85
CA ASP A 218 2.06 17.40 14.50
C ASP A 218 1.94 18.67 13.65
N ASP A 219 2.02 18.55 12.32
CA ASP A 219 1.95 19.68 11.39
C ASP A 219 0.51 20.22 11.24
N ASP A 220 0.30 21.48 11.63
CA ASP A 220 -1.04 22.09 11.63
C ASP A 220 -1.66 22.19 10.23
N GLN A 221 -0.86 22.38 9.18
CA GLN A 221 -1.38 22.48 7.81
C GLN A 221 -1.88 21.11 7.34
N GLN A 222 -1.09 20.06 7.53
CA GLN A 222 -1.45 18.69 7.21
C GLN A 222 -2.62 18.21 8.06
N ARG A 223 -2.66 18.54 9.36
CA ARG A 223 -3.80 18.24 10.24
C ARG A 223 -5.09 18.86 9.73
N ASN A 224 -5.05 20.13 9.31
CA ASN A 224 -6.24 20.81 8.77
C ASN A 224 -6.75 20.15 7.48
N ILE A 225 -5.85 19.72 6.59
CA ILE A 225 -6.23 18.99 5.37
C ILE A 225 -6.90 17.66 5.73
N MET A 226 -6.33 16.91 6.68
CA MET A 226 -6.93 15.64 7.14
C MET A 226 -8.29 15.84 7.81
N LEU A 227 -8.46 16.89 8.62
CA LEU A 227 -9.75 17.21 9.24
C LEU A 227 -10.83 17.55 8.21
N LEU A 228 -10.48 18.26 7.13
CA LEU A 228 -11.40 18.51 6.02
C LEU A 228 -11.83 17.20 5.34
N ASN A 229 -10.88 16.29 5.10
CA ASN A 229 -11.17 14.97 4.54
C ASN A 229 -12.07 14.15 5.48
N TYR A 230 -11.82 14.18 6.79
CA TYR A 230 -12.68 13.54 7.79
C TYR A 230 -14.10 14.10 7.76
N VAL A 231 -14.27 15.43 7.75
CA VAL A 231 -15.60 16.06 7.73
C VAL A 231 -16.37 15.64 6.47
N ALA A 232 -15.72 15.63 5.31
CA ALA A 232 -16.33 15.17 4.06
C ALA A 232 -16.74 13.70 4.15
N LYS A 233 -15.82 12.80 4.53
CA LYS A 233 -16.07 11.37 4.66
C LYS A 233 -17.18 11.06 5.67
N LYS A 234 -17.20 11.76 6.81
CA LYS A 234 -18.24 11.62 7.82
C LYS A 234 -19.60 12.05 7.29
N GLY A 235 -19.66 13.15 6.52
CA GLY A 235 -20.88 13.59 5.84
C GLY A 235 -21.42 12.51 4.91
N GLU A 236 -20.58 12.01 3.99
CA GLU A 236 -20.93 10.93 3.04
C GLU A 236 -21.39 9.65 3.75
N THR A 237 -20.71 9.29 4.84
CA THR A 237 -21.05 8.13 5.67
C THR A 237 -22.43 8.29 6.30
N LEU A 238 -22.72 9.45 6.91
CA LEU A 238 -24.01 9.73 7.53
C LEU A 238 -25.14 9.78 6.50
N GLU A 239 -24.91 10.34 5.32
CA GLU A 239 -25.89 10.35 4.23
C GLU A 239 -26.18 8.94 3.72
N THR A 240 -25.15 8.13 3.51
CA THR A 240 -25.30 6.71 3.10
C THR A 240 -26.07 5.92 4.15
N ILE A 241 -25.69 6.02 5.43
CA ILE A 241 -26.37 5.32 6.53
C ILE A 241 -27.83 5.77 6.65
N ALA A 242 -28.11 7.08 6.51
CA ALA A 242 -29.46 7.61 6.55
C ALA A 242 -30.34 7.06 5.41
N SER A 243 -29.75 6.80 4.24
CA SER A 243 -30.47 6.24 3.08
C SER A 243 -31.00 4.82 3.30
N TYR A 244 -30.44 4.06 4.25
CA TYR A 244 -30.85 2.69 4.52
C TYR A 244 -32.07 2.57 5.43
N GLU A 245 -32.58 3.66 6.01
CA GLU A 245 -33.76 3.67 6.89
C GLU A 245 -33.68 2.58 7.99
N LEU A 246 -32.55 2.51 8.70
CA LEU A 246 -32.27 1.47 9.70
C LEU A 246 -33.36 1.36 10.76
N THR A 247 -33.75 0.12 11.08
CA THR A 247 -34.56 -0.14 12.28
C THR A 247 -33.77 0.16 13.55
N ALA A 248 -34.47 0.43 14.66
CA ALA A 248 -33.83 0.63 15.97
C ALA A 248 -32.91 -0.54 16.37
N LYS A 249 -33.29 -1.77 16.02
CA LYS A 249 -32.47 -2.96 16.29
C LYS A 249 -31.18 -2.96 15.46
N GLN A 250 -31.26 -2.63 14.17
CA GLN A 250 -30.08 -2.56 13.30
C GLN A 250 -29.12 -1.46 13.72
N SER A 251 -29.64 -0.27 14.04
CA SER A 251 -28.83 0.84 14.57
C SER A 251 -28.10 0.43 15.85
N GLN A 252 -28.83 -0.15 16.82
CA GLN A 252 -28.24 -0.62 18.07
C GLN A 252 -27.16 -1.71 17.85
N GLN A 253 -27.39 -2.59 16.88
CA GLN A 253 -26.41 -3.64 16.54
C GLN A 253 -25.15 -3.05 15.91
N ALA A 254 -25.28 -2.12 14.96
CA ALA A 254 -24.14 -1.43 14.36
C ALA A 254 -23.33 -0.67 15.42
N ASP A 255 -24.00 0.11 16.28
CA ASP A 255 -23.35 0.85 17.37
C ASP A 255 -22.62 -0.09 18.35
N ALA A 256 -23.22 -1.25 18.67
CA ALA A 256 -22.61 -2.23 19.55
C ALA A 256 -21.34 -2.84 18.94
N LEU A 257 -21.33 -3.13 17.64
CA LEU A 257 -20.17 -3.67 16.93
C LEU A 257 -19.04 -2.63 16.81
N VAL A 258 -19.35 -1.39 16.46
CA VAL A 258 -18.36 -0.29 16.44
C VAL A 258 -17.78 -0.07 17.84
N LYS A 259 -18.63 -0.06 18.87
CA LYS A 259 -18.16 0.09 20.24
C LYS A 259 -17.27 -1.08 20.67
N ALA A 260 -17.68 -2.32 20.42
CA ALA A 260 -16.88 -3.49 20.74
C ALA A 260 -15.51 -3.44 20.06
N TRP A 261 -15.46 -2.97 18.81
CA TRP A 261 -14.20 -2.76 18.10
C TRP A 261 -13.28 -1.79 18.84
N HIS A 262 -13.78 -0.61 19.20
CA HIS A 262 -12.99 0.40 19.94
C HIS A 262 -12.61 -0.06 21.36
N ASP A 263 -13.41 -0.92 21.99
CA ASP A 263 -13.12 -1.53 23.28
C ASP A 263 -12.09 -2.69 23.19
N GLY A 264 -11.65 -3.04 21.97
CA GLY A 264 -10.67 -4.11 21.70
C GLY A 264 -11.26 -5.51 21.54
N ASP A 265 -12.59 -5.65 21.60
CA ASP A 265 -13.30 -6.90 21.34
C ASP A 265 -13.61 -7.05 19.84
N HIS A 266 -12.55 -7.21 19.05
CA HIS A 266 -12.63 -7.33 17.59
C HIS A 266 -13.37 -8.60 17.14
N GLN A 267 -13.42 -9.63 18.00
CA GLN A 267 -13.97 -10.94 17.67
C GLN A 267 -15.45 -10.87 17.29
N LEU A 268 -16.23 -10.00 17.94
CA LEU A 268 -17.66 -9.84 17.63
C LEU A 268 -17.92 -9.39 16.20
N LEU A 269 -17.11 -8.45 15.67
CA LEU A 269 -17.24 -8.00 14.29
C LEU A 269 -16.76 -9.07 13.30
N ILE A 270 -15.67 -9.77 13.64
CA ILE A 270 -15.13 -10.87 12.82
C ILE A 270 -16.17 -11.97 12.69
N GLU A 271 -16.80 -12.40 13.78
CA GLU A 271 -17.83 -13.45 13.78
C GLU A 271 -19.04 -13.03 12.95
N ALA A 272 -19.53 -11.80 13.11
CA ALA A 272 -20.66 -11.29 12.33
C ALA A 272 -20.37 -11.27 10.82
N ALA A 273 -19.15 -10.88 10.43
CA ALA A 273 -18.72 -10.90 9.03
C ALA A 273 -18.58 -12.33 8.50
N MET A 274 -17.98 -13.23 9.29
CA MET A 274 -17.80 -14.63 8.90
C MET A 274 -19.11 -15.41 8.85
N GLU A 275 -20.12 -15.05 9.65
CA GLU A 275 -21.47 -15.62 9.59
C GLU A 275 -22.10 -15.39 8.20
N TYR A 276 -21.99 -14.17 7.68
CA TYR A 276 -22.44 -13.87 6.32
C TYR A 276 -21.63 -14.65 5.28
N VAL A 277 -20.30 -14.56 5.36
CA VAL A 277 -19.40 -15.16 4.37
C VAL A 277 -19.56 -16.69 4.27
N ASN A 278 -19.75 -17.37 5.40
CA ASN A 278 -19.99 -18.82 5.44
C ASN A 278 -21.45 -19.21 5.16
N GLY A 279 -22.40 -18.29 5.35
CA GLY A 279 -23.82 -18.51 5.07
C GLY A 279 -24.22 -18.24 3.62
N ALA A 280 -23.41 -17.46 2.89
CA ALA A 280 -23.62 -17.11 1.48
C ALA A 280 -23.01 -18.12 0.47
N SER A 281 -22.28 -19.13 0.97
CA SER A 281 -21.68 -20.23 0.18
C SER A 281 -22.59 -21.47 0.11
#